data_AF-A0A3N4WJQ4-F1
#
_entry.id   AF-A0A3N4WJQ4-F1
#
_cell.length_a   1.000
_cell.length_b   1.000
_cell.length_c   1.000
_cell.angle_alpha   90.00
_cell.angle_beta   90.00
_cell.angle_gamma   90.00
#
_symmetry.space_group_name_H-M   'P 1'
#
loop_
_entity.id
_entity.type
_entity.pdbx_description
1 polymer ?
#
loop_
_entity_poly.entity_id
_entity_poly.type
_entity_poly.pdbx_seq_one_letter_code
_entity_poly.pdbx_strand_id
1 'polypeptide(L)' 'MDERLLTLTHEQQQQAVEKIQQLMQQGMSSGEAIATVTKALREAHQLNNDKIKGQK' A
#
# COMPACT_ATOMS: atom_id res chain seq x y z
N MET A 1 -17.41 3.76 -13.65
CA MET A 1 -16.36 2.77 -13.36
C MET A 1 -15.22 3.53 -12.70
N ASP A 2 -15.12 3.45 -11.38
CA ASP A 2 -14.27 4.27 -10.52
C ASP A 2 -12.76 4.00 -10.70
N GLU A 3 -12.16 4.63 -11.70
CA GLU A 3 -10.74 4.56 -12.07
C GLU A 3 -9.77 5.09 -10.99
N ARG A 4 -10.28 5.58 -9.84
CA ARG A 4 -9.47 6.08 -8.72
C ARG A 4 -9.23 5.08 -7.60
N LEU A 5 -9.86 3.90 -7.66
CA LEU A 5 -9.57 2.81 -6.71
C LEU A 5 -8.29 2.04 -7.06
N LEU A 6 -7.68 2.30 -8.21
CA LEU A 6 -6.67 1.43 -8.82
C LEU A 6 -5.38 2.10 -9.29
N THR A 7 -5.13 3.38 -9.02
CA THR A 7 -3.83 3.99 -9.37
C THR A 7 -2.78 3.73 -8.31
N LEU A 8 -2.72 2.50 -7.76
CA LEU A 8 -1.43 2.02 -7.26
C LEU A 8 -0.52 1.91 -8.47
N THR A 9 0.68 2.47 -8.39
CA THR A 9 1.70 2.18 -9.41
C THR A 9 1.94 0.66 -9.46
N HIS A 10 2.37 0.12 -10.61
CA HIS A 10 2.72 -1.31 -10.70
C HIS A 10 3.70 -1.74 -9.58
N GLU A 11 4.59 -0.84 -9.19
CA GLU A 11 5.53 -1.04 -8.09
C GLU A 11 4.83 -1.16 -6.73
N GLN A 12 3.89 -0.26 -6.42
CA GLN A 12 3.11 -0.35 -5.18
C GLN A 12 2.23 -1.60 -5.14
N GLN A 13 1.70 -2.02 -6.29
CA GLN A 13 0.91 -3.25 -6.37
C GLN A 13 1.77 -4.47 -6.04
N GLN A 14 3.01 -4.52 -6.56
CA GLN A 14 3.95 -5.59 -6.22
C GLN A 14 4.36 -5.56 -4.75
N GLN A 15 4.70 -4.39 -4.22
CA GLN A 15 5.01 -4.23 -2.80
C GLN A 15 3.84 -4.68 -1.91
N ALA A 16 2.61 -4.39 -2.30
CA ALA A 16 1.42 -4.82 -1.58
C ALA A 16 1.30 -6.36 -1.58
N VAL A 17 1.49 -7.01 -2.73
CA VAL A 17 1.42 -8.47 -2.88
C VAL A 17 2.52 -9.16 -2.07
N GLU A 18 3.77 -8.69 -2.15
CA GLU A 18 4.89 -9.23 -1.37
C GLU A 18 4.64 -9.09 0.13
N LYS A 19 4.15 -7.93 0.58
CA LYS A 19 3.88 -7.68 2.00
C LYS A 19 2.75 -8.57 2.52
N ILE A 20 1.68 -8.77 1.74
CA ILE A 20 0.61 -9.72 2.11
C ILE A 20 1.19 -11.14 2.22
N GLN A 21 2.00 -11.58 1.26
CA GLN A 21 2.61 -12.91 1.28
C GLN A 21 3.54 -13.12 2.49
N GLN A 22 4.38 -12.13 2.82
CA GLN A 22 5.21 -12.19 4.03
C GLN A 22 4.38 -12.30 5.30
N LEU A 23 3.31 -11.52 5.42
CA LEU A 23 2.43 -11.56 6.58
C LEU A 23 1.71 -12.92 6.68
N MET A 24 1.25 -13.48 5.57
CA MET A 24 0.67 -14.83 5.54
C MET A 24 1.69 -15.91 5.94
N GLN A 25 2.96 -15.79 5.51
CA GLN A 25 4.03 -16.71 5.93
C GLN A 25 4.31 -16.64 7.45
N GLN A 26 4.07 -15.48 8.07
CA GLN A 26 4.15 -15.31 9.52
C GLN A 26 2.94 -15.89 10.27
N GLY A 27 1.97 -16.46 9.55
CA GLY A 27 0.73 -17.00 10.12
C GLY A 27 -0.39 -15.97 10.27
N MET A 28 -0.23 -14.77 9.71
CA MET A 28 -1.28 -13.74 9.73
C MET A 28 -2.42 -14.12 8.77
N SER A 29 -3.66 -13.95 9.22
CA SER A 29 -4.85 -14.16 8.38
C SER A 29 -4.88 -13.17 7.21
N SER A 30 -5.38 -13.61 6.06
CA SER A 30 -5.43 -12.79 4.84
C SER A 30 -6.11 -11.44 5.06
N GLY A 31 -7.15 -11.36 5.89
CA GLY A 31 -7.84 -10.09 6.18
C GLY A 31 -6.98 -9.10 6.99
N GLU A 32 -6.21 -9.61 7.94
CA GLU A 32 -5.33 -8.81 8.79
C GLU A 32 -4.07 -8.36 8.02
N ALA A 33 -3.59 -9.21 7.12
CA ALA A 33 -2.52 -8.89 6.18
C ALA A 33 -2.94 -7.76 5.23
N ILE A 34 -4.15 -7.84 4.65
CA ILE A 34 -4.69 -6.80 3.77
C ILE A 34 -4.87 -5.47 4.52
N ALA A 35 -5.36 -5.50 5.76
CA ALA A 35 -5.50 -4.29 6.58
C ALA A 35 -4.15 -3.61 6.84
N THR A 36 -3.12 -4.40 7.17
CA THR A 36 -1.74 -3.93 7.39
C THR A 36 -1.16 -3.27 6.13
N VAL A 37 -1.34 -3.91 4.97
CA VAL A 37 -0.85 -3.38 3.69
C VAL A 37 -1.63 -2.13 3.27
N THR A 38 -2.95 -2.09 3.46
CA THR A 38 -3.77 -0.90 3.17
C THR A 38 -3.31 0.30 3.99
N LYS A 39 -2.96 0.08 5.26
CA LYS A 39 -2.42 1.11 6.13
C LYS A 39 -1.05 1.61 5.62
N ALA A 40 -0.13 0.69 5.34
CA ALA A 40 1.20 1.02 4.79
C ALA A 40 1.11 1.79 3.46
N LEU A 41 0.19 1.40 2.57
CA LEU A 41 -0.06 2.10 1.30
C LEU A 41 -0.57 3.52 1.51
N ARG A 42 -1.49 3.74 2.47
CA ARG A 42 -1.97 5.08 2.82
C ARG A 42 -0.86 5.95 3.40
N GLU A 43 0.01 5.41 4.24
CA GLU A 43 1.15 6.13 4.80
C GLU A 43 2.15 6.51 3.69
N ALA A 44 2.50 5.56 2.82
CA ALA A 44 3.38 5.80 1.68
C ALA A 44 2.81 6.86 0.73
N HIS A 45 1.51 6.82 0.45
CA HIS A 45 0.85 7.79 -0.43
C HIS A 45 0.74 9.19 0.20
N GLN A 46 0.59 9.28 1.53
CA GLN A 46 0.63 10.56 2.25
C GLN A 46 2.03 11.16 2.25
N LEU A 47 3.07 10.35 2.53
CA LEU A 47 4.48 10.77 2.46
C LEU A 47 4.87 11.28 1.07
N ASN A 48 4.39 10.62 0.01
CA ASN A 48 4.69 11.05 -1.36
C ASN A 48 4.03 12.39 -1.70
N ASN A 49 2.81 12.64 -1.20
CA ASN A 49 2.13 13.92 -1.39
C ASN A 49 2.76 15.06 -0.57
N ASP A 50 3.30 14.76 0.61
CA ASP A 50 3.96 15.73 1.49
C ASP A 50 5.31 16.20 0.92
N LYS A 51 6.08 15.28 0.30
CA LYS A 51 7.33 15.63 -0.41
C LYS A 51 7.15 16.59 -1.58
N ILE A 52 5.97 16.60 -2.23
CA ILE A 52 5.68 17.54 -3.33
C ILE A 52 5.37 18.95 -2.79
N LYS A 53 4.90 19.09 -1.54
CA LYS A 53 4.57 20.38 -0.93
C LYS A 53 5.74 21.10 -0.26
N GLY A 54 6.83 20.40 0.06
CA GLY A 54 7.99 20.97 0.75
C GLY A 54 9.02 21.69 -0.13
N GLN A 55 8.76 21.88 -1.43
CA GLN A 55 9.72 22.48 -2.37
C GLN A 55 9.24 23.84 -2.93
N LYS A 56 8.33 24.52 -2.23
CA LYS A 56 7.83 25.84 -2.64
C LYS A 56 8.28 26.96 -1.72
#